data_AF-A0A7J3JQR0-F1
#
_entry.id   AF-A0A7J3JQR0-F1
#
_cell.length_a   1.000
_cell.length_b   1.000
_cell.length_c   1.000
_cell.angle_alpha   90.00
_cell.angle_beta   90.00
_cell.angle_gamma   90.00
#
_symmetry.space_group_name_H-M   'P 1'
#
loop_
_entity.id
_entity.type
_entity.pdbx_description
1 polymer ?
#
loop_
_entity_poly.entity_id
_entity_poly.type
_entity_poly.pdbx_seq_one_letter_code
_entity_poly.pdbx_strand_id
1 'polypeptide(L)'
;MDGGVLLKVSGKIINPDKPDAVKGYAEVVREVISRGYRVAVVVGGGPYARSYISCSKTIGLTQAQSDMLGIEISRVNALLLAYAIGEGVYLPVPRGIEEVEKAWSMGRVVVLGGLQPGQSTAAVAAIVAEILGIRRILYATDVDGIYDRDPKVYRDARKLDIVSLDELPKVLSQRFEAGGYELLDPLA
;
A
#
# COMPACT_ATOMS: atom_id res chain seq x y z
N MET A 1 11.94 22.02 1.17
CA MET A 1 12.28 20.65 1.57
C MET A 1 12.13 19.78 0.34
N ASP A 2 13.22 19.52 -0.37
CA ASP A 2 13.18 18.68 -1.57
C ASP A 2 13.11 17.22 -1.17
N GLY A 3 11.92 16.64 -1.21
CA GLY A 3 11.76 15.21 -1.04
C GLY A 3 10.36 14.74 -1.38
N GLY A 4 10.28 13.69 -2.19
CA GLY A 4 9.06 12.90 -2.30
C GLY A 4 8.87 12.02 -1.06
N VAL A 5 7.62 11.67 -0.79
CA VAL A 5 7.25 10.62 0.17
C VAL A 5 6.27 9.68 -0.49
N LEU A 6 6.43 8.38 -0.23
CA LEU A 6 5.48 7.36 -0.67
C LEU A 6 4.72 6.84 0.54
N LEU A 7 3.41 6.86 0.47
CA LEU A 7 2.53 6.32 1.51
C LEU A 7 1.95 4.99 1.03
N LYS A 8 2.31 3.88 1.66
CA LYS A 8 1.64 2.59 1.46
C LYS A 8 0.49 2.49 2.45
N VAL A 9 -0.74 2.48 1.95
CA VAL A 9 -1.95 2.38 2.78
C VAL A 9 -2.61 1.02 2.62
N SER A 10 -2.88 0.35 3.74
CA SER A 10 -3.59 -0.92 3.74
C SER A 10 -5.04 -0.77 3.23
N GLY A 11 -5.50 -1.69 2.38
CA GLY A 11 -6.92 -1.77 2.00
C GLY A 11 -7.85 -2.17 3.14
N LYS A 12 -7.32 -2.61 4.30
CA LYS A 12 -8.11 -2.73 5.54
C LYS A 12 -8.52 -1.37 6.10
N ILE A 13 -7.85 -0.30 5.69
CA ILE A 13 -8.08 1.08 6.14
C ILE A 13 -8.90 1.82 5.09
N ILE A 14 -8.49 1.76 3.82
CA ILE A 14 -9.18 2.41 2.70
C ILE A 14 -10.11 1.40 2.04
N ASN A 15 -11.39 1.48 2.37
CA ASN A 15 -12.47 0.66 1.82
C ASN A 15 -13.84 1.29 2.17
N PRO A 16 -14.94 0.91 1.50
CA PRO A 16 -16.25 1.51 1.71
C PRO A 16 -16.84 1.34 3.13
N ASP A 17 -16.39 0.37 3.91
CA ASP A 17 -16.85 0.20 5.31
C ASP A 17 -16.22 1.23 6.27
N LYS A 18 -15.23 2.02 5.81
CA LYS A 18 -14.47 2.97 6.65
C LYS A 18 -14.39 4.38 6.05
N PRO A 19 -15.53 5.05 5.77
CA PRO A 19 -15.54 6.37 5.14
C PRO A 19 -14.77 7.42 5.95
N ASP A 20 -14.84 7.39 7.28
CA ASP A 20 -14.10 8.32 8.14
C ASP A 20 -12.59 8.15 8.02
N ALA A 21 -12.11 6.92 7.87
CA ALA A 21 -10.69 6.65 7.62
C ALA A 21 -10.28 7.17 6.24
N VAL A 22 -11.09 6.95 5.20
CA VAL A 22 -10.83 7.49 3.85
C VAL A 22 -10.70 9.02 3.91
N LYS A 23 -11.64 9.70 4.58
CA LYS A 23 -11.62 11.14 4.76
C LYS A 23 -10.37 11.61 5.53
N GLY A 24 -10.05 10.97 6.66
CA GLY A 24 -8.88 11.31 7.47
C GLY A 24 -7.56 11.14 6.71
N TYR A 25 -7.39 10.06 5.94
CA TYR A 25 -6.20 9.87 5.13
C TYR A 25 -6.10 10.87 3.98
N ALA A 26 -7.22 11.25 3.37
CA ALA A 26 -7.24 12.32 2.38
C ALA A 26 -6.80 13.66 2.99
N GLU A 27 -7.23 13.99 4.20
CA GLU A 27 -6.79 15.17 4.96
C GLU A 27 -5.29 15.14 5.26
N VAL A 28 -4.76 14.00 5.72
CA VAL A 28 -3.32 13.81 5.96
C VAL A 28 -2.52 14.04 4.67
N VAL A 29 -2.97 13.48 3.54
CA VAL A 29 -2.28 13.68 2.25
C VAL A 29 -2.28 15.16 1.86
N ARG A 30 -3.43 15.85 1.99
CA ARG A 30 -3.51 17.30 1.72
C ARG A 30 -2.59 18.12 2.63
N GLU A 31 -2.47 17.76 3.90
CA GLU A 31 -1.55 18.41 4.83
C GLU A 31 -0.08 18.19 4.45
N VAL A 32 0.29 16.99 4.01
CA VAL A 32 1.65 16.71 3.54
C VAL A 32 1.97 17.54 2.29
N ILE A 33 1.01 17.69 1.37
CA ILE A 33 1.16 18.52 0.18
C ILE A 33 1.30 20.00 0.55
N SER A 34 0.51 20.51 1.50
CA SER A 34 0.58 21.92 1.92
C SER A 34 1.91 22.29 2.57
N ARG A 35 2.63 21.30 3.11
CA ARG A 35 4.01 21.42 3.61
C ARG A 35 5.07 21.39 2.50
N GLY A 36 4.67 21.27 1.23
CA GLY A 36 5.55 21.31 0.06
C GLY A 36 6.15 19.96 -0.35
N TYR A 37 5.67 18.84 0.19
CA TYR A 37 6.13 17.52 -0.22
C TYR A 37 5.43 17.03 -1.48
N ARG A 38 6.14 16.27 -2.31
CA ARG A 38 5.54 15.49 -3.40
C ARG A 38 5.09 14.13 -2.87
N VAL A 39 3.87 13.70 -3.19
CA VAL A 39 3.27 12.52 -2.57
C VAL A 39 2.86 11.48 -3.62
N ALA A 40 3.32 10.25 -3.41
CA ALA A 40 2.80 9.05 -4.06
C ALA A 40 2.08 8.17 -3.03
N VAL A 41 1.00 7.50 -3.40
CA VAL A 41 0.19 6.67 -2.49
C VAL A 41 -0.16 5.34 -3.14
N VAL A 42 0.29 4.23 -2.57
CA VAL A 42 -0.09 2.87 -3.00
C VAL A 42 -1.14 2.31 -2.05
N VAL A 43 -2.30 1.93 -2.58
CA VAL A 43 -3.45 1.43 -1.80
C VAL A 43 -3.66 -0.06 -2.02
N GLY A 44 -3.79 -0.82 -0.93
CA GLY A 44 -4.06 -2.27 -0.97
C GLY A 44 -5.52 -2.63 -1.30
N GLY A 45 -5.76 -3.87 -1.71
CA GLY A 45 -7.10 -4.37 -2.05
C GLY A 45 -8.00 -4.71 -0.85
N GLY A 46 -7.43 -4.98 0.33
CA GLY A 46 -8.21 -5.12 1.56
C GLY A 46 -9.15 -6.34 1.60
N PRO A 47 -10.22 -6.30 2.42
CA PRO A 47 -11.15 -7.42 2.56
C PRO A 47 -11.90 -7.73 1.26
N TYR A 48 -12.26 -6.72 0.47
CA TYR A 48 -12.97 -6.93 -0.79
C TYR A 48 -12.12 -7.69 -1.81
N ALA A 49 -10.83 -7.37 -1.95
CA ALA A 49 -9.95 -8.13 -2.82
C ALA A 49 -9.89 -9.61 -2.41
N ARG A 50 -9.82 -9.89 -1.09
CA ARG A 50 -9.86 -11.26 -0.58
C ARG A 50 -11.16 -11.97 -0.91
N SER A 51 -12.30 -11.29 -0.82
CA SER A 51 -13.60 -11.87 -1.20
C SER A 51 -13.66 -12.24 -2.68
N TYR A 52 -13.21 -11.35 -3.57
CA TYR A 52 -13.16 -11.63 -5.02
C TYR A 52 -12.17 -12.76 -5.35
N ILE A 53 -11.00 -12.79 -4.71
CA ILE A 53 -10.00 -13.87 -4.87
C ILE A 53 -10.54 -15.21 -4.33
N SER A 54 -11.31 -15.22 -3.24
CA SER A 54 -11.92 -16.44 -2.73
C SER A 54 -13.00 -16.98 -3.68
N CYS A 55 -13.79 -16.07 -4.25
CA CYS A 55 -14.79 -16.41 -5.26
C CYS A 55 -14.12 -16.97 -6.53
N SER A 56 -13.04 -16.33 -7.01
CA SER A 56 -12.33 -16.75 -8.22
C SER A 56 -11.79 -18.18 -8.14
N LYS A 57 -11.29 -18.58 -6.96
CA LYS A 57 -10.85 -19.96 -6.70
C LYS A 57 -11.99 -20.96 -6.81
N THR A 58 -13.17 -20.59 -6.32
CA THR A 58 -14.37 -21.45 -6.34
C THR A 58 -14.86 -21.70 -7.77
N ILE A 59 -14.74 -20.70 -8.64
CA ILE A 59 -15.12 -20.80 -10.06
C ILE A 59 -13.98 -21.29 -10.97
N GLY A 60 -12.85 -21.72 -10.40
CA GLY A 60 -11.74 -22.35 -11.15
C GLY A 60 -10.84 -21.40 -11.94
N LEU A 61 -10.72 -20.13 -11.54
CA LEU A 61 -9.77 -19.21 -12.18
C LEU A 61 -8.31 -19.55 -11.83
N THR A 62 -7.39 -19.18 -12.73
CA THR A 62 -5.95 -19.30 -12.48
C THR A 62 -5.49 -18.31 -11.41
N GLN A 63 -4.28 -18.53 -10.87
CA GLN A 63 -3.67 -17.60 -9.91
C GLN A 63 -3.52 -16.19 -10.52
N ALA A 64 -3.03 -16.09 -11.76
CA ALA A 64 -2.86 -14.79 -12.43
C ALA A 64 -4.19 -14.05 -12.62
N GLN A 65 -5.27 -14.76 -12.95
CA GLN A 65 -6.61 -14.19 -13.03
C GLN A 65 -7.12 -13.72 -11.66
N SER A 66 -6.84 -14.49 -10.60
CA SER A 66 -7.20 -14.12 -9.23
C SER A 66 -6.45 -12.88 -8.74
N ASP A 67 -5.15 -12.80 -9.01
CA ASP A 67 -4.33 -11.63 -8.71
C ASP A 67 -4.82 -10.39 -9.45
N MET A 68 -5.24 -10.54 -10.71
CA MET A 68 -5.81 -9.45 -11.49
C MET A 68 -7.08 -8.87 -10.84
N LEU A 69 -7.94 -9.72 -10.26
CA LEU A 69 -9.07 -9.24 -9.46
C LEU A 69 -8.60 -8.45 -8.24
N GLY A 70 -7.60 -8.95 -7.52
CA GLY A 70 -7.02 -8.25 -6.37
C GLY A 70 -6.48 -6.86 -6.74
N ILE A 71 -5.82 -6.77 -7.89
CA ILE A 71 -5.28 -5.53 -8.46
C ILE A 71 -6.41 -4.57 -8.82
N GLU A 72 -7.44 -5.00 -9.54
CA GLU A 72 -8.56 -4.11 -9.89
C GLU A 72 -9.28 -3.60 -8.63
N ILE A 73 -9.50 -4.44 -7.61
CA ILE A 73 -10.09 -3.99 -6.35
C ILE A 73 -9.19 -2.97 -5.63
N SER A 74 -7.86 -3.17 -5.66
CA SER A 74 -6.94 -2.17 -5.11
C SER A 74 -6.97 -0.84 -5.87
N ARG A 75 -7.20 -0.87 -7.19
CA ARG A 75 -7.38 0.33 -8.03
C ARG A 75 -8.69 1.04 -7.73
N VAL A 76 -9.75 0.30 -7.41
CA VAL A 76 -11.01 0.89 -6.91
C VAL A 76 -10.78 1.63 -5.59
N ASN A 77 -10.05 1.03 -4.64
CA ASN A 77 -9.71 1.71 -3.38
C ASN A 77 -8.80 2.94 -3.61
N ALA A 78 -7.84 2.84 -4.54
CA ALA A 78 -6.99 3.96 -4.94
C ALA A 78 -7.82 5.11 -5.55
N LEU A 79 -8.77 4.80 -6.42
CA LEU A 79 -9.67 5.78 -7.02
C LEU A 79 -10.55 6.46 -5.97
N LEU A 80 -11.08 5.69 -5.01
CA LEU A 80 -11.86 6.22 -3.89
C LEU A 80 -11.04 7.24 -3.09
N LEU A 81 -9.79 6.91 -2.74
CA LEU A 81 -8.92 7.84 -2.03
C LEU A 81 -8.52 9.05 -2.90
N ALA A 82 -8.24 8.84 -4.18
CA ALA A 82 -7.92 9.93 -5.12
C ALA A 82 -9.04 10.98 -5.16
N TYR A 83 -10.29 10.54 -5.28
CA TYR A 83 -11.45 11.43 -5.24
C TYR A 83 -11.64 12.10 -3.87
N ALA A 84 -11.37 11.39 -2.77
CA ALA A 84 -11.41 11.98 -1.44
C ALA A 84 -10.33 13.06 -1.26
N ILE A 85 -9.12 12.89 -1.81
CA ILE A 85 -8.06 13.91 -1.78
C ILE A 85 -8.48 15.13 -2.61
N GLY A 86 -8.96 14.92 -3.83
CA GLY A 86 -9.49 15.98 -4.69
C GLY A 86 -8.42 16.67 -5.55
N GLU A 87 -8.38 18.00 -5.50
CA GLU A 87 -7.50 18.80 -6.37
C GLU A 87 -6.02 18.44 -6.20
N GLY A 88 -5.28 18.46 -7.31
CA GLY A 88 -3.85 18.14 -7.33
C GLY A 88 -3.53 16.66 -7.57
N VAL A 89 -4.52 15.76 -7.52
CA VAL A 89 -4.33 14.34 -7.85
C VAL A 89 -4.35 14.09 -9.36
N TYR A 90 -3.49 13.19 -9.82
CA TYR A 90 -3.52 12.69 -11.19
C TYR A 90 -4.64 11.67 -11.37
N LEU A 91 -5.41 11.82 -12.46
CA LEU A 91 -6.37 10.85 -12.92
C LEU A 91 -6.23 10.66 -14.44
N PRO A 92 -6.49 9.45 -14.99
CA PRO A 92 -6.97 8.24 -14.30
C PRO A 92 -5.92 7.58 -13.38
N VAL A 93 -6.35 6.68 -12.49
CA VAL A 93 -5.45 5.91 -11.61
C VAL A 93 -4.44 5.13 -12.47
N PRO A 94 -3.11 5.33 -12.28
CA PRO A 94 -2.11 4.64 -13.07
C PRO A 94 -2.20 3.11 -13.00
N ARG A 95 -2.07 2.47 -14.15
CA ARG A 95 -2.12 1.01 -14.33
C ARG A 95 -0.75 0.39 -14.65
N GLY A 96 0.26 1.21 -14.92
CA GLY A 96 1.62 0.78 -15.26
C GLY A 96 2.68 1.82 -14.88
N ILE A 97 3.95 1.43 -14.93
CA ILE A 97 5.10 2.27 -14.55
C ILE A 97 5.15 3.57 -15.36
N GLU A 98 4.99 3.49 -16.68
CA GLU A 98 5.03 4.66 -17.56
C GLU A 98 3.98 5.71 -17.18
N GLU A 99 2.78 5.28 -16.78
CA GLU A 99 1.71 6.17 -16.32
C GLU A 99 2.06 6.80 -14.96
N VAL A 100 2.74 6.06 -14.08
CA VAL A 100 3.22 6.57 -12.79
C VAL A 100 4.27 7.66 -13.00
N GLU A 101 5.26 7.43 -13.86
CA GLU A 101 6.31 8.42 -14.18
C GLU A 101 5.72 9.66 -14.85
N LYS A 102 4.78 9.49 -15.78
CA LYS A 102 4.06 10.59 -16.43
C LYS A 102 3.26 11.40 -15.42
N ALA A 103 2.50 10.74 -14.54
CA ALA A 103 1.73 11.40 -13.49
C ALA A 103 2.63 12.18 -12.54
N TRP A 104 3.78 11.59 -12.19
CA TRP A 104 4.79 12.24 -11.36
C TRP A 104 5.42 13.43 -12.07
N SER A 105 5.82 13.35 -13.33
CA SER A 105 6.46 14.49 -14.01
C SER A 105 5.55 15.73 -14.12
N MET A 106 4.23 15.54 -14.07
CA MET A 106 3.24 16.63 -14.03
C MET A 106 3.13 17.34 -12.68
N GLY A 107 3.91 16.96 -11.67
CA GLY A 107 3.86 17.55 -10.33
C GLY A 107 2.58 17.23 -9.55
N ARG A 108 1.82 16.22 -10.00
CA ARG A 108 0.57 15.80 -9.36
C ARG A 108 0.83 14.76 -8.27
N VAL A 109 -0.15 14.61 -7.38
CA VAL A 109 -0.21 13.49 -6.43
C VAL A 109 -0.55 12.23 -7.20
N VAL A 110 0.22 11.17 -7.00
CA VAL A 110 0.02 9.90 -7.71
C VAL A 110 -0.60 8.90 -6.75
N VAL A 111 -1.83 8.46 -7.02
CA VAL A 111 -2.52 7.45 -6.21
C VAL A 111 -2.76 6.22 -7.07
N LEU A 112 -2.23 5.07 -6.66
CA LEU A 112 -2.32 3.83 -7.43
C LEU A 112 -2.61 2.60 -6.57
N GLY A 113 -3.10 1.55 -7.23
CA GLY A 113 -3.26 0.21 -6.66
C GLY A 113 -2.09 -0.70 -7.06
N GLY A 114 -2.39 -1.98 -7.27
CA GLY A 114 -1.46 -2.95 -7.82
C GLY A 114 -1.15 -2.71 -9.31
N LEU A 115 0.00 -3.23 -9.75
CA LEU A 115 0.48 -3.10 -11.12
C LEU A 115 0.45 -4.42 -11.88
N GLN A 116 1.00 -5.50 -11.30
CA GLN A 116 1.18 -6.79 -11.97
C GLN A 116 0.82 -7.97 -11.06
N PRO A 117 0.27 -9.08 -11.60
CA PRO A 117 0.11 -10.34 -10.88
C PRO A 117 1.41 -10.84 -10.22
N GLY A 118 1.28 -11.58 -9.13
CA GLY A 118 2.42 -12.09 -8.36
C GLY A 118 3.12 -11.06 -7.46
N GLN A 119 2.56 -9.86 -7.29
CA GLN A 119 3.13 -8.81 -6.44
C GLN A 119 2.11 -8.32 -5.40
N SER A 120 2.59 -8.13 -4.17
CA SER A 120 1.85 -7.38 -3.16
C SER A 120 1.91 -5.87 -3.43
N THR A 121 1.00 -5.12 -2.81
CA THR A 121 1.07 -3.64 -2.84
C THR A 121 2.24 -3.08 -2.03
N ALA A 122 2.90 -3.89 -1.19
CA ALA A 122 4.15 -3.50 -0.55
C ALA A 122 5.31 -3.52 -1.55
N ALA A 123 5.38 -4.54 -2.41
CA ALA A 123 6.34 -4.60 -3.52
C ALA A 123 6.14 -3.44 -4.51
N VAL A 124 4.89 -3.16 -4.88
CA VAL A 124 4.58 -2.00 -5.74
C VAL A 124 5.04 -0.69 -5.10
N ALA A 125 4.87 -0.51 -3.79
CA ALA A 125 5.35 0.66 -3.07
C ALA A 125 6.88 0.81 -3.14
N ALA A 126 7.64 -0.28 -3.00
CA ALA A 126 9.10 -0.28 -3.13
C ALA A 126 9.54 0.08 -4.55
N ILE A 127 8.98 -0.60 -5.57
CA ILE A 127 9.28 -0.37 -6.98
C ILE A 127 8.98 1.08 -7.39
N VAL A 128 7.81 1.60 -7.01
CA VAL A 128 7.43 2.98 -7.33
C VAL A 128 8.33 3.98 -6.60
N ALA A 129 8.70 3.71 -5.34
CA ALA A 129 9.60 4.60 -4.62
C ALA A 129 10.97 4.68 -5.31
N GLU A 130 11.52 3.54 -5.75
CA GLU A 130 12.77 3.47 -6.49
C GLU A 130 12.70 4.26 -7.81
N ILE A 131 11.70 3.98 -8.64
CA ILE A 131 11.50 4.63 -9.95
C ILE A 131 11.35 6.15 -9.80
N LEU A 132 10.62 6.61 -8.78
CA LEU A 132 10.38 8.02 -8.55
C LEU A 132 11.51 8.72 -7.76
N GLY A 133 12.57 8.00 -7.36
CA GLY A 133 13.67 8.53 -6.55
C GLY A 133 13.24 8.93 -5.12
N ILE A 134 12.17 8.33 -4.60
CA ILE A 134 11.61 8.59 -3.27
C ILE A 134 12.38 7.77 -2.23
N ARG A 135 13.08 8.46 -1.33
CA ARG A 135 13.91 7.82 -0.28
C ARG A 135 13.15 7.47 1.00
N ARG A 136 11.84 7.73 1.07
CA ARG A 136 11.01 7.52 2.27
C ARG A 136 9.69 6.88 1.92
N ILE A 137 9.47 5.68 2.45
CA ILE A 137 8.19 4.98 2.39
C ILE A 137 7.59 4.97 3.80
N LEU A 138 6.36 5.47 3.92
CA LEU A 138 5.56 5.41 5.14
C LEU A 138 4.54 4.28 4.99
N TYR A 139 4.62 3.28 5.86
CA TYR A 139 3.66 2.17 5.89
C TYR A 139 2.53 2.48 6.87
N ALA A 140 1.37 2.87 6.34
CA ALA A 140 0.15 3.06 7.10
C ALA A 140 -0.58 1.72 7.25
N THR A 141 -0.48 1.13 8.44
CA THR A 141 -0.97 -0.22 8.73
C THR A 141 -1.73 -0.28 10.06
N ASP A 142 -2.47 -1.36 10.31
CA ASP A 142 -3.29 -1.60 11.52
C ASP A 142 -2.49 -2.06 12.76
N VAL A 143 -1.16 -1.90 12.74
CA VAL A 143 -0.27 -2.02 13.90
C VAL A 143 0.63 -0.80 13.96
N ASP A 144 1.06 -0.41 15.16
CA ASP A 144 1.79 0.83 15.39
C ASP A 144 3.30 0.75 15.10
N GLY A 145 3.80 -0.41 14.67
CA GLY A 145 5.18 -0.59 14.20
C GLY A 145 5.56 -2.05 13.95
N ILE A 146 6.86 -2.25 13.73
CA ILE A 146 7.45 -3.59 13.67
C ILE A 146 7.78 -4.02 15.10
N TYR A 147 7.55 -5.30 15.40
CA TYR A 147 7.82 -5.92 16.69
C TYR A 147 8.71 -7.13 16.48
N ASP A 148 9.53 -7.48 17.48
CA ASP A 148 10.37 -8.67 17.45
C ASP A 148 9.57 -9.98 17.30
N ARG A 149 8.30 -10.00 17.74
CA ARG A 149 7.32 -11.10 17.60
C ARG A 149 5.89 -10.55 17.51
N ASP A 150 4.88 -11.38 17.23
CA ASP A 150 3.49 -10.91 17.08
C ASP A 150 2.92 -10.36 18.42
N PRO A 151 2.64 -9.04 18.54
CA PRO A 151 2.12 -8.45 19.77
C PRO A 151 0.68 -8.90 20.12
N LYS A 152 -0.05 -9.51 19.17
CA LYS A 152 -1.38 -10.08 19.43
C LYS A 152 -1.29 -11.45 20.10
N VAL A 153 -0.19 -12.17 19.89
CA VAL A 153 0.07 -13.49 20.47
C VAL A 153 0.90 -13.37 21.74
N TYR A 154 1.92 -12.51 21.72
CA TYR A 154 2.92 -12.37 22.77
C TYR A 154 2.80 -11.00 23.44
N ARG A 155 2.42 -10.99 24.74
CA ARG A 155 2.28 -9.76 25.52
C ARG A 155 3.60 -9.05 25.80
N ASP A 156 4.72 -9.75 25.72
CA ASP A 156 6.08 -9.23 25.92
C ASP A 156 6.77 -8.80 24.61
N ALA A 157 6.03 -8.76 23.49
CA ALA A 157 6.55 -8.31 22.21
C ALA A 157 7.10 -6.88 22.32
N ARG A 158 8.32 -6.68 21.81
CA ARG A 158 9.04 -5.41 21.85
C ARG A 158 8.96 -4.74 20.50
N LYS A 159 8.48 -3.50 20.50
CA LYS A 159 8.50 -2.65 19.31
C LYS A 159 9.94 -2.33 18.94
N LEU A 160 10.26 -2.48 17.66
CA LEU A 160 11.55 -2.15 17.08
C LEU A 160 11.44 -0.73 16.50
N ASP A 161 12.12 0.24 17.13
CA ASP A 161 12.11 1.63 16.65
C ASP A 161 12.90 1.79 15.35
N ILE A 162 13.98 1.02 15.21
CA ILE A 162 14.83 0.98 14.01
C ILE A 162 15.18 -0.49 13.75
N VAL A 163 15.03 -0.92 12.51
CA VAL A 163 15.47 -2.23 12.03
C VAL A 163 16.14 -2.03 10.67
N SER A 164 17.31 -2.67 10.47
CA SER A 164 17.98 -2.62 9.18
C SER A 164 17.28 -3.52 8.16
N LEU A 165 17.46 -3.24 6.86
CA LEU A 165 16.92 -4.10 5.80
C LEU A 165 17.49 -5.53 5.86
N ASP A 166 18.73 -5.70 6.33
CA ASP A 166 19.36 -7.03 6.48
C ASP A 166 18.78 -7.85 7.64
N GLU A 167 18.27 -7.18 8.68
CA GLU A 167 17.64 -7.81 9.83
C GLU A 167 16.15 -8.06 9.61
N LEU A 168 15.52 -7.27 8.76
CA LEU A 168 14.08 -7.29 8.54
C LEU A 168 13.56 -8.68 8.08
N PRO A 169 14.19 -9.41 7.13
CA PRO A 169 13.78 -10.77 6.78
C PRO A 169 13.79 -11.73 7.97
N LYS A 170 14.74 -11.58 8.90
CA LYS A 170 14.82 -12.44 10.09
C LYS A 170 13.62 -12.17 11.01
N VAL A 171 13.28 -10.90 11.21
CA VAL A 171 12.10 -10.48 11.99
C VAL A 171 10.78 -10.91 11.32
N LEU A 172 10.70 -10.86 9.98
CA LEU A 172 9.52 -11.27 9.23
C LEU A 172 9.38 -12.80 9.14
N SER A 173 10.49 -13.53 9.00
CA SER A 173 10.51 -15.00 8.88
C SER A 173 9.97 -15.71 10.13
N GLN A 174 10.15 -15.12 11.31
CA GLN A 174 9.59 -15.62 12.58
C GLN A 174 8.04 -15.51 12.65
N ARG A 175 7.39 -14.92 11.63
CA ARG A 175 5.94 -14.68 11.58
C ARG A 175 5.19 -15.59 10.58
N PHE A 176 5.88 -16.48 9.87
CA PHE A 176 5.26 -17.38 8.87
C PHE A 176 4.65 -18.62 9.53
N GLU A 177 3.62 -18.44 10.34
CA GLU A 177 2.61 -19.49 10.56
C GLU A 177 1.24 -18.99 10.06
N ALA A 178 0.48 -19.90 9.47
CA ALA A 178 -0.60 -19.62 8.52
C ALA A 178 -1.66 -18.61 9.03
N GLY A 179 -2.01 -17.63 8.16
CA GLY A 179 -3.01 -16.58 8.43
C GLY A 179 -2.44 -15.21 8.85
N GLY A 180 -1.11 -15.09 8.85
CA GLY A 180 -0.35 -13.96 9.39
C GLY A 180 -0.40 -12.63 8.61
N TYR A 181 0.03 -11.60 9.33
CA TYR A 181 0.05 -10.20 8.98
C TYR A 181 1.24 -9.85 8.05
N GLU A 182 1.00 -9.66 6.75
CA GLU A 182 2.05 -9.24 5.79
C GLU A 182 2.27 -7.73 5.84
N LEU A 183 3.22 -7.31 6.70
CA LEU A 183 3.64 -5.92 6.82
C LEU A 183 4.49 -5.52 5.60
N LEU A 184 5.38 -6.41 5.18
CA LEU A 184 6.29 -6.30 4.04
C LEU A 184 6.42 -7.67 3.38
N ASP A 185 6.47 -7.66 2.05
CA ASP A 185 6.63 -8.85 1.23
C ASP A 185 8.14 -9.20 1.18
N PRO A 186 8.55 -10.42 1.55
CA PRO A 186 9.97 -10.79 1.56
C PRO A 186 10.60 -10.85 0.15
N LEU A 187 9.79 -10.80 -0.91
CA LEU A 187 10.24 -10.78 -2.30
C LEU A 187 10.25 -9.37 -2.92
N ALA A 188 9.88 -8.35 -2.14
CA ALA A 188 9.92 -6.93 -2.55
C ALA A 188 11.32 -6.34 -2.52
#